data_AF-A0AAE0EUV0-F1
#
_entry.id   AF-A0AAE0EUV0-F1
#
_cell.length_a   1.000
_cell.length_b   1.000
_cell.length_c   1.000
_cell.angle_alpha   90.00
_cell.angle_beta   90.00
_cell.angle_gamma   90.00
#
_symmetry.space_group_name_H-M   'P 1'
#
loop_
_entity.id
_entity.type
_entity.pdbx_description
1 polymer ?
#
loop_
_entity_poly.entity_id
_entity_poly.type
_entity_poly.pdbx_seq_one_letter_code
_entity_poly.pdbx_strand_id
1 'polypeptide(L)'
;DLKKMEAEWEIIIENWKDTSPMFSEEGVQLLGRRLRRSARALHRNLQFQWPQHRTLVHGDLKTANIFFNEADTEVAVVDWQWCGEGVGVVDLQYLMHTSGSIEVLQAEQQILQLYHECLLANLRRFGKHDQAATYGLETMVGQYEVATLDYVRFLIGSMWGRTTPASCLANADCINQGMHKRSTAHLIWLVQKADGLLSQLEQRRGLAASELLQAPSLAAPSTMEPLSAAAASSSTAVDPIGSGAPVVAQVLSAAISLSELGGAVAREVYAKGDLRTVNKDADVAEGFDPQTEADRQVEELVVGSLRRLFPGLSVIGEEGMREFNQAAVPSPWCDEVAAWELSPELLKARLEDLTVWVDPLDGTREFVEGIPEAVTVLIGIAHRGSPVAGVIHRPWGLPSTNVDHSRHMTHGQGQTVWGALGIGVWGLRGGRGKGTAMCLPSATCNVLRVATSRSHKTAASSRAVEKVQPAEEFPHGGAGNKVLKVLEDEVDVWLFASGGTKRWDSCAGEALLRSVGGFLVSYDDGCPYDYSRDTPSQNSNGGRMKGSEAVGDVAE
;
A
#
# COMPACT_ATOMS: atom_id res chain seq x y z
N ASP A 1 -10.43 -10.56 -7.09
CA ASP A 1 -11.01 -10.02 -8.34
C ASP A 1 -12.27 -9.20 -8.02
N LEU A 2 -12.12 -7.91 -7.75
CA LEU A 2 -13.24 -7.02 -7.35
C LEU A 2 -14.21 -6.72 -8.50
N LYS A 3 -13.82 -6.98 -9.76
CA LYS A 3 -14.67 -6.76 -10.93
C LYS A 3 -15.75 -7.84 -11.03
N LYS A 4 -15.44 -9.08 -10.64
CA LYS A 4 -16.43 -10.16 -10.56
C LYS A 4 -17.50 -9.91 -9.50
N MET A 5 -17.14 -9.26 -8.40
CA MET A 5 -18.05 -9.09 -7.27
C MET A 5 -19.35 -8.35 -7.60
N GLU A 6 -19.31 -7.34 -8.48
CA GLU A 6 -20.53 -6.60 -8.88
C GLU A 6 -21.39 -7.38 -9.86
N ALA A 7 -20.76 -8.15 -10.75
CA ALA A 7 -21.47 -9.02 -11.70
C ALA A 7 -22.26 -10.14 -11.00
N GLU A 8 -21.87 -10.51 -9.77
CA GLU A 8 -22.56 -11.53 -8.98
C GLU A 8 -23.80 -10.98 -8.24
N TRP A 9 -23.97 -9.66 -8.10
CA TRP A 9 -25.05 -9.09 -7.29
C TRP A 9 -26.44 -9.44 -7.80
N GLU A 10 -26.69 -9.30 -9.11
CA GLU A 10 -27.98 -9.62 -9.72
C GLU A 10 -28.36 -11.08 -9.47
N ILE A 11 -27.37 -11.98 -9.61
CA ILE A 11 -27.53 -13.42 -9.39
C ILE A 11 -27.85 -13.71 -7.91
N ILE A 12 -27.15 -13.04 -6.98
CA ILE A 12 -27.39 -13.19 -5.54
C ILE A 12 -28.79 -12.69 -5.18
N ILE A 13 -29.20 -11.52 -5.69
CA ILE A 13 -30.54 -10.96 -5.45
C ILE A 13 -31.61 -11.94 -5.95
N GLU A 14 -31.49 -12.42 -7.19
CA GLU A 14 -32.46 -13.34 -7.76
C GLU A 14 -32.61 -14.62 -6.93
N ASN A 15 -31.49 -15.20 -6.50
CA ASN A 15 -31.46 -16.46 -5.75
C ASN A 15 -31.92 -16.33 -4.29
N TRP A 16 -31.80 -15.15 -3.67
CA TRP A 16 -31.95 -14.98 -2.22
C TRP A 16 -32.99 -13.95 -1.78
N LYS A 17 -33.57 -13.15 -2.67
CA LYS A 17 -34.53 -12.06 -2.36
C LYS A 17 -35.69 -12.45 -1.44
N ASP A 18 -36.15 -13.70 -1.51
CA ASP A 18 -37.30 -14.19 -0.73
C ASP A 18 -36.90 -14.71 0.67
N THR A 19 -35.61 -14.71 1.02
CA THR A 19 -35.12 -15.27 2.29
C THR A 19 -34.91 -14.24 3.40
N SER A 20 -34.46 -13.04 3.07
CA SER A 20 -34.22 -11.96 4.03
C SER A 20 -34.21 -10.60 3.31
N PRO A 21 -34.68 -9.51 3.95
CA PRO A 21 -34.61 -8.16 3.38
C PRO A 21 -33.19 -7.70 3.00
N MET A 22 -32.17 -8.28 3.62
CA MET A 22 -30.77 -8.02 3.26
C MET A 22 -30.39 -8.46 1.85
N PHE A 23 -31.16 -9.38 1.27
CA PHE A 23 -31.00 -9.85 -0.10
C PHE A 23 -31.82 -9.06 -1.12
N SER A 24 -32.46 -7.97 -0.69
CA SER A 24 -33.02 -6.99 -1.61
C SER A 24 -31.92 -6.38 -2.49
N GLU A 25 -32.34 -5.78 -3.60
CA GLU A 25 -31.42 -5.05 -4.48
C GLU A 25 -30.63 -3.99 -3.69
N GLU A 26 -31.31 -3.21 -2.85
CA GLU A 26 -30.67 -2.22 -2.00
C GLU A 26 -29.70 -2.84 -0.99
N GLY A 27 -30.09 -3.94 -0.34
CA GLY A 27 -29.29 -4.61 0.68
C GLY A 27 -28.00 -5.23 0.13
N VAL A 28 -28.09 -6.01 -0.94
CA VAL A 28 -26.92 -6.66 -1.57
C VAL A 28 -25.97 -5.62 -2.14
N GLN A 29 -26.49 -4.63 -2.85
CA GLN A 29 -25.65 -3.58 -3.42
C GLN A 29 -25.01 -2.71 -2.33
N LEU A 30 -25.71 -2.38 -1.23
CA LEU A 30 -25.16 -1.59 -0.13
C LEU A 30 -23.99 -2.33 0.54
N LEU A 31 -24.23 -3.57 0.99
CA LEU A 31 -23.19 -4.38 1.62
C LEU A 31 -22.04 -4.68 0.65
N GLY A 32 -22.36 -5.03 -0.59
CA GLY A 32 -21.40 -5.29 -1.66
C GLY A 32 -20.49 -4.09 -1.92
N ARG A 33 -21.05 -2.87 -2.04
CA ARG A 33 -20.27 -1.63 -2.19
C ARG A 33 -19.41 -1.32 -0.96
N ARG A 34 -19.90 -1.57 0.26
CA ARG A 34 -19.12 -1.37 1.51
C ARG A 34 -17.94 -2.33 1.62
N LEU A 35 -18.16 -3.61 1.30
CA LEU A 35 -17.11 -4.62 1.25
C LEU A 35 -16.11 -4.35 0.13
N ARG A 36 -16.58 -3.95 -1.07
CA ARG A 36 -15.72 -3.58 -2.20
C ARG A 36 -14.81 -2.40 -1.85
N ARG A 37 -15.35 -1.34 -1.23
CA ARG A 37 -14.58 -0.18 -0.75
C ARG A 37 -13.56 -0.58 0.31
N SER A 38 -13.92 -1.50 1.21
CA SER A 38 -13.05 -1.93 2.31
C SER A 38 -12.06 -3.03 1.93
N ALA A 39 -12.22 -3.68 0.78
CA ALA A 39 -11.48 -4.88 0.38
C ALA A 39 -9.95 -4.74 0.47
N ARG A 40 -9.41 -3.63 -0.05
CA ARG A 40 -7.96 -3.37 -0.03
C ARG A 40 -7.45 -3.20 1.40
N ALA A 41 -8.19 -2.50 2.25
CA ALA A 41 -7.83 -2.29 3.64
C ALA A 41 -7.90 -3.60 4.44
N LEU A 42 -8.93 -4.42 4.22
CA LEU A 42 -9.08 -5.74 4.86
C LEU A 42 -7.90 -6.66 4.50
N HIS A 43 -7.58 -6.76 3.21
CA HIS A 43 -6.45 -7.55 2.74
C HIS A 43 -5.12 -7.03 3.31
N ARG A 44 -4.87 -5.72 3.24
CA ARG A 44 -3.66 -5.10 3.81
C ARG A 44 -3.52 -5.38 5.30
N ASN A 45 -4.61 -5.33 6.05
CA ASN A 45 -4.58 -5.58 7.48
C ASN A 45 -4.11 -7.01 7.77
N LEU A 46 -4.72 -8.00 7.11
CA LEU A 46 -4.36 -9.42 7.31
C LEU A 46 -2.93 -9.74 6.89
N GLN A 47 -2.41 -9.07 5.86
CA GLN A 47 -1.07 -9.33 5.34
C GLN A 47 0.03 -8.58 6.10
N PHE A 48 -0.21 -7.32 6.46
CA PHE A 48 0.88 -6.41 6.83
C PHE A 48 0.69 -5.68 8.16
N GLN A 49 -0.50 -5.65 8.75
CA GLN A 49 -0.72 -4.89 9.99
C GLN A 49 -0.12 -5.58 11.22
N TRP A 50 0.08 -6.90 11.16
CA TRP A 50 0.51 -7.71 12.31
C TRP A 50 1.72 -8.61 11.99
N PRO A 51 2.87 -8.03 11.58
CA PRO A 51 4.05 -8.82 11.18
C PRO A 51 4.56 -9.75 12.28
N GLN A 52 4.47 -9.32 13.55
CA GLN A 52 4.90 -10.09 14.72
C GLN A 52 3.97 -11.27 15.09
N HIS A 53 2.79 -11.36 14.47
CA HIS A 53 1.80 -12.41 14.73
C HIS A 53 1.65 -13.37 13.54
N ARG A 54 2.58 -13.32 12.57
CA ARG A 54 2.56 -14.19 11.41
C ARG A 54 3.01 -15.61 11.78
N THR A 55 2.35 -16.58 11.17
CA THR A 55 2.58 -18.01 11.31
C THR A 55 2.21 -18.70 10.00
N LEU A 56 2.53 -19.98 9.90
CA LEU A 56 1.97 -20.83 8.85
C LEU A 56 0.46 -20.99 9.08
N VAL A 57 -0.32 -20.75 8.03
CA VAL A 57 -1.77 -20.91 7.96
C VAL A 57 -2.08 -22.13 7.08
N HIS A 58 -2.97 -23.00 7.56
CA HIS A 58 -3.41 -24.21 6.89
C HIS A 58 -4.31 -23.93 5.69
N GLY A 59 -5.10 -22.86 5.72
CA GLY A 59 -5.77 -22.35 4.52
C GLY A 59 -7.10 -23.00 4.13
N ASP A 60 -7.28 -24.29 4.44
CA ASP A 60 -8.55 -25.02 4.34
C ASP A 60 -8.86 -25.81 5.63
N LEU A 61 -8.68 -25.18 6.80
CA LEU A 61 -8.90 -25.83 8.08
C LEU A 61 -10.41 -26.00 8.38
N LYS A 62 -10.97 -27.18 8.08
CA LYS A 62 -12.37 -27.52 8.33
C LYS A 62 -12.48 -28.88 9.04
N THR A 63 -13.59 -29.16 9.70
CA THR A 63 -13.80 -30.44 10.42
C THR A 63 -13.61 -31.69 9.55
N ALA A 64 -13.90 -31.63 8.25
CA ALA A 64 -13.64 -32.74 7.33
C ALA A 64 -12.14 -33.09 7.17
N ASN A 65 -11.26 -32.17 7.59
CA ASN A 65 -9.81 -32.26 7.49
C ASN A 65 -9.14 -32.52 8.86
N ILE A 66 -9.91 -32.68 9.93
CA ILE A 66 -9.42 -32.89 11.30
C ILE A 66 -9.89 -34.27 11.79
N PHE A 67 -8.93 -35.08 12.19
CA PHE A 67 -9.15 -36.47 12.62
C PHE A 67 -8.63 -36.64 14.04
N PHE A 68 -9.48 -37.16 14.91
CA PHE A 68 -9.11 -37.52 16.27
C PHE A 68 -8.88 -39.03 16.36
N ASN A 69 -7.96 -39.46 17.21
CA ASN A 69 -7.87 -40.87 17.57
C ASN A 69 -9.11 -41.30 18.38
N GLU A 70 -9.35 -42.61 18.55
CA GLU A 70 -10.57 -43.12 19.24
C GLU A 70 -10.74 -42.59 20.68
N ALA A 71 -9.66 -42.10 21.29
CA ALA A 71 -9.66 -41.56 22.64
C ALA A 71 -9.77 -40.02 22.69
N ASP A 72 -9.89 -39.34 21.55
CA ASP A 72 -9.89 -37.87 21.43
C ASP A 72 -8.67 -37.18 22.09
N THR A 73 -7.54 -37.88 22.15
CA THR A 73 -6.30 -37.41 22.80
C THR A 73 -5.24 -36.95 21.81
N GLU A 74 -5.31 -37.44 20.58
CA GLU A 74 -4.41 -37.07 19.49
C GLU A 74 -5.24 -36.55 18.32
N VAL A 75 -4.68 -35.56 17.62
CA VAL A 75 -5.31 -34.93 16.46
C VAL A 75 -4.35 -34.97 15.27
N ALA A 76 -4.87 -35.35 14.12
CA ALA A 76 -4.20 -35.26 12.83
C ALA A 76 -4.98 -34.28 11.95
N VAL A 77 -4.25 -33.35 11.32
CA VAL A 77 -4.82 -32.39 10.36
C VAL A 77 -4.22 -32.69 8.98
N VAL A 78 -5.09 -32.86 7.99
CA VAL A 78 -4.72 -33.28 6.63
C VAL A 78 -5.26 -32.29 5.60
N ASP A 79 -4.91 -32.49 4.33
CA ASP A 79 -5.35 -31.67 3.21
C ASP A 79 -4.84 -30.21 3.23
N TRP A 80 -3.52 -30.08 3.24
CA TRP A 80 -2.77 -28.82 3.12
C TRP A 80 -2.70 -28.34 1.66
N GLN A 81 -3.81 -28.41 0.92
CA GLN A 81 -3.88 -28.07 -0.51
C GLN A 81 -3.37 -26.65 -0.82
N TRP A 82 -3.52 -25.74 0.14
CA TRP A 82 -2.84 -24.46 0.15
C TRP A 82 -2.25 -24.24 1.55
N CYS A 83 -1.02 -23.78 1.64
CA CYS A 83 -0.45 -23.31 2.91
C CYS A 83 0.33 -22.03 2.63
N GLY A 84 0.34 -21.11 3.59
CA GLY A 84 0.97 -19.80 3.41
C GLY A 84 1.21 -19.08 4.71
N GLU A 85 1.95 -17.98 4.64
CA GLU A 85 2.23 -17.14 5.80
C GLU A 85 1.11 -16.12 6.05
N GLY A 86 0.58 -16.06 7.26
CA GLY A 86 -0.48 -15.12 7.63
C GLY A 86 -0.74 -15.07 9.13
N VAL A 87 -1.76 -14.34 9.55
CA VAL A 87 -2.19 -14.36 10.96
C VAL A 87 -2.95 -15.65 11.26
N GLY A 88 -2.54 -16.39 12.29
CA GLY A 88 -3.04 -17.75 12.56
C GLY A 88 -4.54 -17.83 12.84
N VAL A 89 -5.17 -16.71 13.23
CA VAL A 89 -6.61 -16.65 13.47
C VAL A 89 -7.46 -16.84 12.20
N VAL A 90 -6.85 -16.72 11.00
CA VAL A 90 -7.53 -16.99 9.73
C VAL A 90 -8.02 -18.43 9.66
N ASP A 91 -7.24 -19.40 10.15
CA ASP A 91 -7.66 -20.80 10.21
C ASP A 91 -8.82 -21.02 11.18
N LEU A 92 -8.79 -20.34 12.34
CA LEU A 92 -9.88 -20.39 13.31
C LEU A 92 -11.16 -19.79 12.71
N GLN A 93 -11.05 -18.65 12.04
CA GLN A 93 -12.16 -18.02 11.34
C GLN A 93 -12.73 -18.96 10.29
N TYR A 94 -11.88 -19.54 9.44
CA TYR A 94 -12.30 -20.47 8.41
C TYR A 94 -13.03 -21.67 9.02
N LEU A 95 -12.43 -22.33 10.03
CA LEU A 95 -13.03 -23.47 10.73
C LEU A 95 -14.42 -23.13 11.31
N MET A 96 -14.54 -22.00 11.99
CA MET A 96 -15.80 -21.54 12.58
C MET A 96 -16.88 -21.36 11.51
N HIS A 97 -16.55 -20.75 10.37
CA HIS A 97 -17.54 -20.42 9.33
C HIS A 97 -17.73 -21.52 8.27
N THR A 98 -16.87 -22.55 8.22
CA THR A 98 -17.10 -23.73 7.39
C THR A 98 -17.72 -24.89 8.15
N SER A 99 -17.52 -24.98 9.46
CA SER A 99 -17.90 -26.16 10.25
C SER A 99 -18.78 -25.86 11.46
N GLY A 100 -18.83 -24.62 11.95
CA GLY A 100 -19.68 -24.23 13.08
C GLY A 100 -21.16 -24.19 12.73
N SER A 101 -21.99 -24.90 13.49
CA SER A 101 -23.44 -24.74 13.43
C SER A 101 -23.86 -23.37 13.96
N ILE A 102 -25.13 -22.99 13.77
CA ILE A 102 -25.60 -21.69 14.26
C ILE A 102 -25.53 -21.59 15.79
N GLU A 103 -25.74 -22.71 16.49
CA GLU A 103 -25.63 -22.82 17.94
C GLU A 103 -24.19 -22.57 18.41
N VAL A 104 -23.20 -23.08 17.65
CA VAL A 104 -21.78 -22.83 17.91
C VAL A 104 -21.45 -21.35 17.72
N LEU A 105 -21.95 -20.74 16.63
CA LEU A 105 -21.72 -19.32 16.33
C LEU A 105 -22.40 -18.38 17.34
N GLN A 106 -23.49 -18.81 17.99
CA GLN A 106 -24.10 -18.06 19.11
C GLN A 106 -23.18 -18.00 20.34
N ALA A 107 -22.27 -18.96 20.50
CA ALA A 107 -21.27 -19.01 21.57
C ALA A 107 -19.88 -18.50 21.12
N GLU A 108 -19.81 -17.76 20.01
CA GLU A 108 -18.54 -17.38 19.38
C GLU A 108 -17.60 -16.65 20.33
N GLN A 109 -18.08 -15.71 21.14
CA GLN A 109 -17.22 -14.96 22.07
C GLN A 109 -16.53 -15.88 23.08
N GLN A 110 -17.28 -16.85 23.64
CA GLN A 110 -16.76 -17.84 24.57
C GLN A 110 -15.73 -18.75 23.89
N ILE A 111 -15.98 -19.12 22.63
CA ILE A 111 -15.04 -19.95 21.84
C ILE A 111 -13.76 -19.19 21.53
N LEU A 112 -13.84 -17.91 21.15
CA LEU A 112 -12.66 -17.07 20.93
C LEU A 112 -11.85 -16.93 22.21
N GLN A 113 -12.50 -16.69 23.35
CA GLN A 113 -11.80 -16.64 24.64
C GLN A 113 -11.10 -17.97 24.96
N LEU A 114 -11.80 -19.09 24.83
CA LEU A 114 -11.22 -20.42 25.08
C LEU A 114 -10.03 -20.70 24.15
N TYR A 115 -10.16 -20.39 22.86
CA TYR A 115 -9.09 -20.57 21.89
C TYR A 115 -7.87 -19.73 22.27
N HIS A 116 -8.07 -18.46 22.66
CA HIS A 116 -6.99 -17.57 23.08
C HIS A 116 -6.26 -18.12 24.31
N GLU A 117 -6.99 -18.54 25.34
CA GLU A 117 -6.42 -19.13 26.55
C GLU A 117 -5.58 -20.39 26.23
N CYS A 118 -6.12 -21.29 25.40
CA CYS A 118 -5.44 -22.49 24.93
C CYS A 118 -4.19 -22.15 24.10
N LEU A 119 -4.27 -21.17 23.21
CA LEU A 119 -3.14 -20.73 22.39
C LEU A 119 -2.01 -20.17 23.27
N LEU A 120 -2.32 -19.30 24.22
CA LEU A 120 -1.31 -18.74 25.14
C LEU A 120 -0.66 -19.82 26.00
N ALA A 121 -1.45 -20.79 26.49
CA ALA A 121 -0.91 -21.93 27.24
C ALA A 121 0.07 -22.76 26.40
N ASN A 122 -0.28 -23.03 25.13
CA ASN A 122 0.57 -23.78 24.21
C ASN A 122 1.82 -23.00 23.80
N LEU A 123 1.71 -21.70 23.50
CA LEU A 123 2.88 -20.85 23.21
C LEU A 123 3.88 -20.90 24.37
N ARG A 124 3.43 -20.79 25.62
CA ARG A 124 4.29 -20.93 26.80
C ARG A 124 4.92 -22.31 26.89
N ARG A 125 4.14 -23.38 26.64
CA ARG A 125 4.64 -24.77 26.63
C ARG A 125 5.73 -24.98 25.58
N PHE A 126 5.64 -24.32 24.43
CA PHE A 126 6.64 -24.39 23.35
C PHE A 126 7.77 -23.35 23.48
N GLY A 127 7.90 -22.66 24.64
CA GLY A 127 8.99 -21.72 24.90
C GLY A 127 8.82 -20.34 24.26
N LYS A 128 7.63 -20.01 23.73
CA LYS A 128 7.28 -18.71 23.12
C LYS A 128 6.66 -17.76 24.15
N HIS A 129 7.37 -17.53 25.24
CA HIS A 129 6.87 -16.76 26.39
C HIS A 129 6.58 -15.29 26.04
N ASP A 130 7.45 -14.65 25.25
CA ASP A 130 7.31 -13.25 24.86
C ASP A 130 6.08 -13.04 23.97
N GLN A 131 5.88 -13.91 22.96
CA GLN A 131 4.68 -13.89 22.11
C GLN A 131 3.41 -14.10 22.94
N ALA A 132 3.46 -15.01 23.93
CA ALA A 132 2.34 -15.26 24.82
C ALA A 132 2.05 -14.11 25.80
N ALA A 133 3.00 -13.20 26.01
CA ALA A 133 2.84 -12.01 26.83
C ALA A 133 2.28 -10.82 26.03
N THR A 134 2.60 -10.73 24.73
CA THR A 134 2.20 -9.60 23.88
C THR A 134 0.94 -9.84 23.08
N TYR A 135 0.51 -11.10 22.89
CA TYR A 135 -0.66 -11.42 22.08
C TYR A 135 -1.96 -11.39 22.89
N GLY A 136 -2.58 -10.20 23.00
CA GLY A 136 -3.81 -9.98 23.76
C GLY A 136 -5.08 -10.49 23.07
N LEU A 137 -6.13 -10.76 23.87
CA LEU A 137 -7.43 -11.23 23.37
C LEU A 137 -8.05 -10.23 22.38
N GLU A 138 -8.00 -8.94 22.70
CA GLU A 138 -8.51 -7.87 21.83
C GLU A 138 -7.81 -7.86 20.46
N THR A 139 -6.49 -8.08 20.43
CA THR A 139 -5.73 -8.18 19.18
C THR A 139 -6.19 -9.37 18.35
N MET A 140 -6.33 -10.55 18.97
CA MET A 140 -6.79 -11.75 18.27
C MET A 140 -8.23 -11.57 17.75
N VAL A 141 -9.13 -10.98 18.55
CA VAL A 141 -10.51 -10.70 18.14
C VAL A 141 -10.54 -9.71 16.97
N GLY A 142 -9.77 -8.64 17.02
CA GLY A 142 -9.68 -7.68 15.92
C GLY A 142 -9.17 -8.33 14.62
N GLN A 143 -8.20 -9.23 14.71
CA GLN A 143 -7.75 -10.01 13.56
C GLN A 143 -8.84 -10.95 13.03
N TYR A 144 -9.58 -11.63 13.93
CA TYR A 144 -10.71 -12.50 13.58
C TYR A 144 -11.85 -11.75 12.88
N GLU A 145 -12.18 -10.55 13.34
CA GLU A 145 -13.19 -9.67 12.73
C GLU A 145 -12.80 -9.29 11.30
N VAL A 146 -11.54 -8.88 11.08
CA VAL A 146 -11.02 -8.55 9.74
C VAL A 146 -10.99 -9.77 8.84
N ALA A 147 -10.56 -10.94 9.35
CA ALA A 147 -10.58 -12.20 8.61
C ALA A 147 -12.01 -12.59 8.21
N THR A 148 -12.99 -12.39 9.09
CA THR A 148 -14.40 -12.65 8.80
C THR A 148 -14.90 -11.77 7.66
N LEU A 149 -14.57 -10.49 7.65
CA LEU A 149 -14.97 -9.57 6.57
C LEU A 149 -14.32 -9.92 5.23
N ASP A 150 -13.05 -10.32 5.23
CA ASP A 150 -12.38 -10.76 4.00
C ASP A 150 -12.97 -12.07 3.47
N TYR A 151 -13.35 -12.99 4.35
CA TYR A 151 -14.05 -14.23 3.98
C TYR A 151 -15.42 -13.95 3.37
N VAL A 152 -16.23 -13.07 3.98
CA VAL A 152 -17.54 -12.71 3.40
C VAL A 152 -17.39 -12.00 2.05
N ARG A 153 -16.38 -11.12 1.91
CA ARG A 153 -16.03 -10.52 0.62
C ARG A 153 -15.71 -11.59 -0.42
N PHE A 154 -14.93 -12.61 -0.07
CA PHE A 154 -14.62 -13.74 -0.94
C PHE A 154 -15.88 -14.53 -1.32
N LEU A 155 -16.74 -14.87 -0.35
CA LEU A 155 -17.96 -15.62 -0.61
C LEU A 155 -18.88 -14.89 -1.60
N ILE A 156 -19.17 -13.61 -1.35
CA ILE A 156 -20.01 -12.78 -2.22
C ILE A 156 -19.40 -12.68 -3.63
N GLY A 157 -18.08 -12.49 -3.73
CA GLY A 157 -17.44 -12.23 -5.01
C GLY A 157 -17.06 -13.47 -5.82
N SER A 158 -17.18 -14.69 -5.29
CA SER A 158 -16.64 -15.89 -5.96
C SER A 158 -17.43 -17.18 -5.75
N MET A 159 -18.29 -17.27 -4.73
CA MET A 159 -18.98 -18.53 -4.39
C MET A 159 -20.51 -18.40 -4.40
N TRP A 160 -21.04 -17.22 -4.12
CA TRP A 160 -22.44 -17.10 -3.75
C TRP A 160 -23.42 -17.07 -4.92
N GLY A 161 -23.02 -16.59 -6.10
CA GLY A 161 -23.90 -16.66 -7.28
C GLY A 161 -24.25 -18.09 -7.71
N ARG A 162 -23.50 -19.10 -7.24
CA ARG A 162 -23.78 -20.53 -7.51
C ARG A 162 -24.54 -21.24 -6.39
N THR A 163 -24.83 -20.55 -5.29
CA THR A 163 -25.46 -21.14 -4.10
C THR A 163 -26.87 -20.56 -3.95
N THR A 164 -27.86 -21.44 -3.79
CA THR A 164 -29.28 -21.08 -3.59
C THR A 164 -29.83 -21.72 -2.31
N PRO A 165 -30.95 -21.23 -1.75
CA PRO A 165 -31.61 -21.86 -0.61
C PRO A 165 -31.96 -23.34 -0.87
N ALA A 166 -32.40 -23.67 -2.08
CA ALA A 166 -32.68 -25.04 -2.50
C ALA A 166 -31.42 -25.91 -2.52
N SER A 167 -30.30 -25.38 -3.03
CA SER A 167 -29.01 -26.10 -3.00
C SER A 167 -28.51 -26.30 -1.57
N CYS A 168 -28.75 -25.35 -0.66
CA CYS A 168 -28.39 -25.49 0.76
C CYS A 168 -29.16 -26.64 1.38
N LEU A 169 -30.48 -26.70 1.14
CA LEU A 169 -31.32 -27.79 1.62
C LEU A 169 -30.87 -29.15 1.06
N ALA A 170 -30.56 -29.22 -0.24
CA ALA A 170 -30.07 -30.44 -0.87
C ALA A 170 -28.72 -30.92 -0.30
N ASN A 171 -27.89 -29.98 0.17
CA ASN A 171 -26.58 -30.28 0.75
C ASN A 171 -26.60 -30.33 2.29
N ALA A 172 -27.76 -30.26 2.94
CA ALA A 172 -27.87 -30.10 4.40
C ALA A 172 -27.01 -31.12 5.17
N ASP A 173 -26.91 -32.36 4.68
CA ASP A 173 -26.15 -33.46 5.31
C ASP A 173 -24.79 -33.75 4.66
N CYS A 174 -24.36 -32.97 3.67
CA CYS A 174 -23.11 -33.21 2.94
C CYS A 174 -21.87 -32.79 3.75
N ILE A 175 -21.28 -33.70 4.51
CA ILE A 175 -20.16 -33.44 5.45
C ILE A 175 -18.97 -32.70 4.81
N ASN A 176 -18.66 -32.98 3.54
CA ASN A 176 -17.52 -32.36 2.84
C ASN A 176 -17.81 -30.95 2.27
N GLN A 177 -19.03 -30.43 2.42
CA GLN A 177 -19.36 -29.05 2.05
C GLN A 177 -19.35 -28.17 3.31
N GLY A 178 -18.81 -26.96 3.19
CA GLY A 178 -18.84 -25.97 4.26
C GLY A 178 -20.26 -25.45 4.53
N MET A 179 -20.49 -24.88 5.71
CA MET A 179 -21.81 -24.35 6.11
C MET A 179 -22.37 -23.30 5.15
N HIS A 180 -21.52 -22.51 4.51
CA HIS A 180 -21.87 -21.56 3.45
C HIS A 180 -22.53 -22.20 2.21
N LYS A 181 -22.59 -23.53 2.10
CA LYS A 181 -23.30 -24.28 1.03
C LYS A 181 -24.40 -25.21 1.52
N ARG A 182 -24.61 -25.28 2.84
CA ARG A 182 -25.50 -26.28 3.48
C ARG A 182 -26.57 -25.65 4.37
N SER A 183 -26.37 -24.40 4.79
CA SER A 183 -27.27 -23.75 5.74
C SER A 183 -27.60 -22.32 5.34
N THR A 184 -28.85 -22.10 4.95
CA THR A 184 -29.43 -20.77 4.70
C THR A 184 -29.32 -19.88 5.94
N ALA A 185 -29.58 -20.44 7.14
CA ALA A 185 -29.52 -19.70 8.40
C ALA A 185 -28.10 -19.23 8.73
N HIS A 186 -27.09 -20.08 8.50
CA HIS A 186 -25.69 -19.72 8.69
C HIS A 186 -25.28 -18.57 7.75
N LEU A 187 -25.65 -18.66 6.47
CA LEU A 187 -25.35 -17.62 5.48
C LEU A 187 -25.98 -16.28 5.84
N ILE A 188 -27.26 -16.27 6.24
CA ILE A 188 -27.95 -15.06 6.69
C ILE A 188 -27.22 -14.46 7.90
N TRP A 189 -26.87 -15.29 8.89
CA TRP A 189 -26.17 -14.84 10.09
C TRP A 189 -24.80 -14.24 9.76
N LEU A 190 -24.03 -14.90 8.88
CA LEU A 190 -22.68 -14.44 8.51
C LEU A 190 -22.72 -13.08 7.81
N VAL A 191 -23.76 -12.85 7.00
CA VAL A 191 -23.97 -11.59 6.28
C VAL A 191 -24.46 -10.48 7.20
N GLN A 192 -25.38 -10.78 8.13
CA GLN A 192 -25.76 -9.85 9.21
C GLN A 192 -24.54 -9.47 10.06
N LYS A 193 -23.70 -10.45 10.39
CA LYS A 193 -22.47 -10.21 11.13
C LYS A 193 -21.51 -9.32 10.36
N ALA A 194 -21.28 -9.57 9.08
CA ALA A 194 -20.40 -8.75 8.25
C ALA A 194 -20.91 -7.31 8.13
N ASP A 195 -22.22 -7.11 7.97
CA ASP A 195 -22.83 -5.78 7.94
C ASP A 195 -22.66 -5.04 9.28
N GLY A 196 -22.85 -5.74 10.40
CA GLY A 196 -22.60 -5.22 11.74
C GLY A 196 -21.14 -4.87 11.99
N LEU A 197 -20.19 -5.74 11.63
CA LEU A 197 -18.76 -5.51 11.75
C LEU A 197 -18.29 -4.34 10.88
N LEU A 198 -18.78 -4.24 9.64
CA LEU A 198 -18.51 -3.07 8.80
C LEU A 198 -19.06 -1.79 9.42
N SER A 199 -20.26 -1.84 9.99
CA SER A 199 -20.86 -0.68 10.65
C SER A 199 -20.02 -0.26 11.86
N GLN A 200 -19.53 -1.21 12.64
CA GLN A 200 -18.61 -0.93 13.75
C GLN A 200 -17.27 -0.40 13.27
N LEU A 201 -16.70 -0.91 12.17
CA LEU A 201 -15.45 -0.39 11.60
C LEU A 201 -15.62 1.01 11.03
N GLU A 202 -16.73 1.28 10.33
CA GLU A 202 -17.09 2.58 9.80
C GLU A 202 -17.40 3.57 10.93
N GLN A 203 -18.08 3.13 11.99
CA GLN A 203 -18.28 3.90 13.21
C GLN A 203 -16.96 4.14 13.93
N ARG A 204 -16.09 3.15 14.17
CA ARG A 204 -14.75 3.38 14.76
C ARG A 204 -13.92 4.37 13.92
N ARG A 205 -14.09 4.37 12.59
CA ARG A 205 -13.52 5.37 11.66
C ARG A 205 -14.16 6.76 11.81
N GLY A 206 -15.45 6.86 12.09
CA GLY A 206 -16.19 8.12 12.31
C GLY A 206 -16.10 8.68 13.75
N LEU A 207 -16.04 7.81 14.76
CA LEU A 207 -15.94 8.08 16.20
C LEU A 207 -14.65 8.80 16.56
N ALA A 208 -13.60 8.60 15.78
CA ALA A 208 -12.33 9.29 15.94
C ALA A 208 -12.41 10.80 15.58
N ALA A 209 -13.55 11.32 15.11
CA ALA A 209 -13.76 12.75 14.82
C ALA A 209 -14.64 13.49 15.84
N SER A 210 -15.52 12.82 16.59
CA SER A 210 -16.49 13.51 17.46
C SER A 210 -16.61 12.98 18.89
N GLU A 211 -16.16 11.78 19.23
CA GLU A 211 -16.50 11.16 20.54
C GLU A 211 -15.38 11.14 21.60
N LEU A 212 -14.38 12.03 21.49
CA LEU A 212 -13.53 12.42 22.64
C LEU A 212 -13.95 13.74 23.31
N LEU A 213 -15.05 14.36 22.86
CA LEU A 213 -15.70 15.49 23.52
C LEU A 213 -16.98 15.01 24.25
N GLN A 214 -16.77 14.26 25.34
CA GLN A 214 -17.60 14.03 26.55
C GLN A 214 -19.15 13.84 26.47
N ALA A 215 -19.64 12.77 27.13
CA ALA A 215 -21.04 12.31 27.35
C ALA A 215 -21.97 13.29 28.15
N PRO A 216 -23.29 13.02 28.49
CA PRO A 216 -24.25 11.96 28.13
C PRO A 216 -25.70 12.43 27.72
N SER A 217 -26.55 11.48 27.27
CA SER A 217 -28.02 11.32 27.43
C SER A 217 -29.08 12.20 26.69
N LEU A 218 -29.86 11.50 25.84
CA LEU A 218 -31.33 11.57 25.55
C LEU A 218 -32.04 12.92 25.26
N ALA A 219 -32.45 13.12 24.00
CA ALA A 219 -33.85 13.26 23.53
C ALA A 219 -33.93 13.81 22.09
N ALA A 220 -34.90 13.34 21.31
CA ALA A 220 -35.29 13.83 19.97
C ALA A 220 -36.71 14.46 20.06
N PRO A 221 -37.36 14.95 18.98
CA PRO A 221 -36.93 15.76 17.82
C PRO A 221 -37.90 16.95 17.52
N SER A 222 -37.50 17.92 16.68
CA SER A 222 -38.33 18.82 15.82
C SER A 222 -37.44 19.97 15.30
N THR A 223 -37.55 20.62 14.13
CA THR A 223 -38.48 20.66 12.98
C THR A 223 -37.75 21.43 11.85
N MET A 224 -38.17 21.26 10.60
CA MET A 224 -37.60 21.85 9.37
C MET A 224 -37.87 23.36 9.13
N GLU A 225 -36.87 23.97 8.45
CA GLU A 225 -36.90 25.01 7.37
C GLU A 225 -37.29 26.49 7.64
N PRO A 226 -36.94 27.48 6.74
CA PRO A 226 -36.08 27.47 5.53
C PRO A 226 -35.09 28.67 5.34
N LEU A 227 -34.32 28.56 4.25
CA LEU A 227 -33.42 29.49 3.51
C LEU A 227 -33.66 31.02 3.57
N SER A 228 -32.56 31.79 3.58
CA SER A 228 -32.50 33.12 2.94
C SER A 228 -31.13 33.43 2.34
N ALA A 229 -31.15 34.02 1.14
CA ALA A 229 -30.00 34.42 0.33
C ALA A 229 -29.50 35.84 0.63
N ALA A 230 -28.19 36.07 0.54
CA ALA A 230 -27.47 37.32 0.22
C ALA A 230 -25.98 37.12 0.59
N ALA A 231 -24.95 37.62 -0.07
CA ALA A 231 -24.77 38.40 -1.28
C ALA A 231 -23.27 38.26 -1.64
N ALA A 232 -22.95 38.26 -2.93
CA ALA A 232 -21.58 38.26 -3.41
C ALA A 232 -20.91 39.64 -3.20
N SER A 233 -19.65 39.65 -2.76
CA SER A 233 -18.69 40.70 -3.12
C SER A 233 -17.24 40.20 -3.10
N SER A 234 -16.68 40.15 -4.31
CA SER A 234 -15.29 40.23 -4.76
C SER A 234 -14.13 40.34 -3.76
N SER A 235 -13.21 39.37 -3.86
CA SER A 235 -11.74 39.58 -3.91
C SER A 235 -11.08 38.22 -4.19
N THR A 236 -10.82 37.88 -5.46
CA THR A 236 -10.14 36.63 -5.84
C THR A 236 -8.64 36.70 -5.52
N ALA A 237 -8.28 36.33 -4.30
CA ALA A 237 -6.95 35.82 -4.00
C ALA A 237 -6.91 34.36 -4.50
N VAL A 238 -6.01 34.06 -5.43
CA VAL A 238 -5.74 32.69 -5.87
C VAL A 238 -5.19 31.95 -4.66
N ASP A 239 -5.93 30.94 -4.21
CA ASP A 239 -5.60 30.12 -3.07
C ASP A 239 -4.48 29.15 -3.45
N PRO A 240 -3.24 29.35 -2.96
CA PRO A 240 -2.07 28.81 -3.65
C PRO A 240 -1.91 27.29 -3.54
N ILE A 241 -2.65 26.61 -2.64
CA ILE A 241 -2.47 25.17 -2.38
C ILE A 241 -3.78 24.47 -1.94
N GLY A 242 -4.94 24.88 -2.47
CA GLY A 242 -6.23 24.22 -2.15
C GLY A 242 -6.59 24.26 -0.67
N SER A 243 -6.80 25.47 -0.12
CA SER A 243 -7.22 25.62 1.28
C SER A 243 -8.49 24.82 1.54
N GLY A 244 -8.47 24.02 2.61
CA GLY A 244 -9.52 23.05 2.94
C GLY A 244 -9.20 21.59 2.60
N ALA A 245 -8.17 21.32 1.78
CA ALA A 245 -7.68 19.96 1.58
C ALA A 245 -6.81 19.48 2.78
N PRO A 246 -6.72 18.17 3.05
CA PRO A 246 -5.77 17.63 4.02
C PRO A 246 -4.33 18.02 3.70
N VAL A 247 -3.50 18.30 4.72
CA VAL A 247 -2.13 18.81 4.52
C VAL A 247 -1.26 17.89 3.66
N VAL A 248 -1.44 16.56 3.76
CA VAL A 248 -0.73 15.59 2.92
C VAL A 248 -1.10 15.76 1.45
N ALA A 249 -2.37 16.00 1.13
CA ALA A 249 -2.83 16.24 -0.23
C ALA A 249 -2.25 17.55 -0.80
N GLN A 250 -2.20 18.59 0.02
CA GLN A 250 -1.58 19.87 -0.35
C GLN A 250 -0.09 19.71 -0.67
N VAL A 251 0.67 19.05 0.22
CA VAL A 251 2.11 18.80 0.03
C VAL A 251 2.37 17.91 -1.19
N LEU A 252 1.57 16.86 -1.38
CA LEU A 252 1.66 15.98 -2.55
C LEU A 252 1.36 16.74 -3.85
N SER A 253 0.33 17.58 -3.88
CA SER A 253 0.01 18.42 -5.05
C SER A 253 1.18 19.34 -5.43
N ALA A 254 1.77 20.02 -4.44
CA ALA A 254 2.96 20.84 -4.65
C ALA A 254 4.15 20.00 -5.13
N ALA A 255 4.38 18.82 -4.54
CA ALA A 255 5.44 17.91 -4.94
C ALA A 255 5.31 17.47 -6.40
N ILE A 256 4.11 17.17 -6.89
CA ILE A 256 3.86 16.80 -8.29
C ILE A 256 4.28 17.96 -9.21
N SER A 257 3.75 19.16 -9.00
CA SER A 257 4.10 20.33 -9.82
C SER A 257 5.59 20.67 -9.76
N LEU A 258 6.21 20.60 -8.57
CA LEU A 258 7.63 20.90 -8.40
C LEU A 258 8.54 19.84 -9.05
N SER A 259 8.13 18.57 -9.06
CA SER A 259 8.86 17.51 -9.77
C SER A 259 8.88 17.72 -11.28
N GLU A 260 7.76 18.20 -11.86
CA GLU A 260 7.64 18.50 -13.30
C GLU A 260 8.50 19.71 -13.70
N LEU A 261 8.49 20.75 -12.87
CA LEU A 261 9.37 21.91 -13.04
C LEU A 261 10.85 21.52 -12.88
N GLY A 262 11.18 20.69 -11.89
CA GLY A 262 12.52 20.14 -11.71
C GLY A 262 12.99 19.35 -12.93
N GLY A 263 12.11 18.51 -13.50
CA GLY A 263 12.40 17.82 -14.76
C GLY A 263 12.63 18.78 -15.93
N ALA A 264 11.92 19.90 -16.01
CA ALA A 264 12.16 20.92 -17.03
C ALA A 264 13.55 21.58 -16.87
N VAL A 265 13.95 21.89 -15.64
CA VAL A 265 15.29 22.42 -15.33
C VAL A 265 16.37 21.41 -15.72
N ALA A 266 16.21 20.13 -15.37
CA ALA A 266 17.15 19.07 -15.76
C ALA A 266 17.29 18.98 -17.29
N ARG A 267 16.19 19.06 -18.04
CA ARG A 267 16.20 19.10 -19.52
C ARG A 267 16.94 20.32 -20.06
N GLU A 268 16.74 21.50 -19.46
CA GLU A 268 17.41 22.73 -19.89
C GLU A 268 18.93 22.65 -19.65
N VAL A 269 19.36 22.19 -18.48
CA VAL A 269 20.78 22.00 -18.16
C VAL A 269 21.41 20.99 -19.11
N TYR A 270 20.76 19.85 -19.35
CA TYR A 270 21.26 18.85 -20.30
C TYR A 270 21.40 19.41 -21.72
N ALA A 271 20.43 20.20 -22.18
CA ALA A 271 20.45 20.83 -23.50
C ALA A 271 21.56 21.88 -23.68
N LYS A 272 22.05 22.50 -22.59
CA LYS A 272 23.20 23.43 -22.61
C LYS A 272 24.53 22.71 -22.89
N GLY A 273 24.61 21.41 -22.61
CA GLY A 273 25.77 20.55 -22.87
C GLY A 273 26.93 20.67 -21.85
N ASP A 274 27.08 21.80 -21.17
CA ASP A 274 27.99 21.94 -20.02
C ASP A 274 27.24 21.64 -18.71
N LEU A 275 27.39 20.41 -18.20
CA LEU A 275 26.70 19.96 -16.98
C LEU A 275 27.31 20.52 -15.70
N ARG A 276 28.47 21.19 -15.77
CA ARG A 276 29.21 21.72 -14.60
C ARG A 276 29.33 20.70 -13.46
N THR A 277 29.80 19.51 -13.81
CA THR A 277 29.93 18.36 -12.90
C THR A 277 31.02 18.57 -11.86
N VAL A 278 30.72 18.21 -10.62
CA VAL A 278 31.63 18.15 -9.46
C VAL A 278 31.61 16.72 -8.92
N ASN A 279 32.72 16.18 -8.45
CA ASN A 279 32.74 14.88 -7.75
C ASN A 279 32.64 15.13 -6.23
N LYS A 280 31.61 14.58 -5.58
CA LYS A 280 31.32 14.77 -4.15
C LYS A 280 32.38 14.11 -3.25
N ASP A 281 32.93 12.99 -3.68
CA ASP A 281 33.93 12.20 -2.93
C ASP A 281 35.34 12.32 -3.53
N ALA A 282 35.92 13.53 -3.51
CA ALA A 282 37.25 13.79 -4.07
C ALA A 282 38.42 13.02 -3.39
N ASP A 283 38.20 12.49 -2.18
CA ASP A 283 39.24 11.84 -1.35
C ASP A 283 39.31 10.31 -1.52
N VAL A 284 38.45 9.70 -2.34
CA VAL A 284 38.43 8.24 -2.55
C VAL A 284 38.94 7.93 -3.95
N ALA A 285 40.13 7.33 -4.06
CA ALA A 285 40.79 6.98 -5.32
C ALA A 285 39.97 6.07 -6.27
N GLU A 286 38.80 5.57 -5.83
CA GLU A 286 37.93 4.65 -6.56
C GLU A 286 36.43 5.09 -6.59
N GLY A 287 36.08 6.29 -6.10
CA GLY A 287 34.69 6.77 -6.06
C GLY A 287 34.38 7.90 -7.04
N PHE A 288 33.57 7.64 -8.07
CA PHE A 288 32.98 8.68 -8.91
C PHE A 288 31.51 8.89 -8.50
N ASP A 289 31.27 9.90 -7.67
CA ASP A 289 29.95 10.33 -7.17
C ASP A 289 29.64 11.74 -7.71
N PRO A 290 29.14 11.86 -8.95
CA PRO A 290 28.97 13.15 -9.60
C PRO A 290 27.77 13.94 -9.04
N GLN A 291 27.91 15.26 -9.05
CA GLN A 291 26.86 16.25 -8.84
C GLN A 291 26.95 17.28 -9.97
N THR A 292 25.85 17.51 -10.69
CA THR A 292 25.78 18.47 -11.80
C THR A 292 25.06 19.76 -11.41
N GLU A 293 25.03 20.72 -12.33
CA GLU A 293 24.21 21.91 -12.18
C GLU A 293 22.71 21.58 -12.09
N ALA A 294 22.26 20.47 -12.69
CA ALA A 294 20.87 20.05 -12.60
C ALA A 294 20.50 19.65 -11.16
N ASP A 295 21.30 18.81 -10.49
CA ASP A 295 21.08 18.41 -9.09
C ASP A 295 20.91 19.64 -8.20
N ARG A 296 21.82 20.61 -8.39
CA ARG A 296 21.82 21.84 -7.61
C ARG A 296 20.59 22.71 -7.85
N GLN A 297 20.28 23.01 -9.11
CA GLN A 297 19.14 23.89 -9.43
C GLN A 297 17.80 23.23 -9.10
N VAL A 298 17.67 21.91 -9.30
CA VAL A 298 16.44 21.18 -8.97
C VAL A 298 16.26 21.10 -7.46
N GLU A 299 17.30 20.84 -6.67
CA GLU A 299 17.20 20.89 -5.21
C GLU A 299 16.80 22.29 -4.74
N GLU A 300 17.45 23.33 -5.27
CA GLU A 300 17.16 24.70 -4.90
C GLU A 300 15.68 25.04 -5.15
N LEU A 301 15.19 24.67 -6.34
CA LEU A 301 13.78 24.84 -6.73
C LEU A 301 12.84 24.05 -5.83
N VAL A 302 13.02 22.73 -5.69
CA VAL A 302 12.05 21.85 -5.01
C VAL A 302 12.06 22.09 -3.50
N VAL A 303 13.23 21.99 -2.87
CA VAL A 303 13.36 22.14 -1.41
C VAL A 303 13.08 23.58 -0.98
N GLY A 304 13.58 24.57 -1.73
CA GLY A 304 13.32 25.98 -1.48
C GLY A 304 11.84 26.33 -1.57
N SER A 305 11.13 25.79 -2.56
CA SER A 305 9.69 25.99 -2.73
C SER A 305 8.88 25.32 -1.62
N LEU A 306 9.14 24.05 -1.30
CA LEU A 306 8.39 23.34 -0.25
C LEU A 306 8.54 24.02 1.12
N ARG A 307 9.75 24.45 1.49
CA ARG A 307 9.99 25.17 2.76
C ARG A 307 9.29 26.53 2.81
N ARG A 308 9.18 27.22 1.68
CA ARG A 308 8.48 28.51 1.58
C ARG A 308 6.96 28.35 1.61
N LEU A 309 6.44 27.35 0.92
CA LEU A 309 5.01 27.04 0.83
C LEU A 309 4.46 26.49 2.15
N PHE A 310 5.26 25.70 2.86
CA PHE A 310 4.85 25.03 4.10
C PHE A 310 5.83 25.33 5.25
N PRO A 311 5.75 26.52 5.88
CA PRO A 311 6.59 26.85 7.03
C PRO A 311 6.40 25.85 8.17
N GLY A 312 7.48 25.15 8.57
CA GLY A 312 7.47 24.12 9.60
C GLY A 312 7.52 22.68 9.09
N LEU A 313 7.39 22.46 7.77
CA LEU A 313 7.62 21.15 7.16
C LEU A 313 9.10 20.77 7.22
N SER A 314 9.40 19.55 7.66
CA SER A 314 10.75 19.00 7.57
C SER A 314 11.02 18.56 6.14
N VAL A 315 11.90 19.25 5.42
CA VAL A 315 12.30 18.90 4.04
C VAL A 315 13.81 18.62 4.03
N ILE A 316 14.21 17.43 3.59
CA ILE A 316 15.60 16.95 3.57
C ILE A 316 15.94 16.58 2.12
N GLY A 317 16.90 17.29 1.54
CA GLY A 317 17.43 17.03 0.19
C GLY A 317 18.80 16.36 0.24
N GLU A 318 19.16 15.68 -0.84
CA GLU A 318 20.45 15.02 -1.00
C GLU A 318 21.65 15.98 -0.88
N GLU A 319 21.60 17.12 -1.56
CA GLU A 319 22.74 18.00 -1.78
C GLU A 319 23.01 18.92 -0.59
N GLY A 320 22.16 18.85 0.43
CA GLY A 320 22.38 19.49 1.73
C GLY A 320 22.40 21.02 1.67
N MET A 321 21.78 21.63 0.66
CA MET A 321 21.79 23.09 0.52
C MET A 321 21.06 23.78 1.67
N ARG A 322 21.66 24.88 2.17
CA ARG A 322 21.13 25.66 3.30
C ARG A 322 20.50 26.99 2.87
N GLU A 323 20.92 27.55 1.74
CA GLU A 323 20.44 28.82 1.20
C GLU A 323 19.75 28.61 -0.15
N PHE A 324 18.60 29.26 -0.34
CA PHE A 324 17.72 29.08 -1.50
C PHE A 324 17.31 30.44 -2.02
N ASN A 325 17.82 30.82 -3.20
CA ASN A 325 17.50 32.06 -3.88
C ASN A 325 16.31 31.88 -4.85
N GLN A 326 16.12 30.67 -5.38
CA GLN A 326 14.99 30.32 -6.23
C GLN A 326 13.90 29.60 -5.42
N ALA A 327 12.65 30.04 -5.59
CA ALA A 327 11.49 29.25 -5.17
C ALA A 327 10.30 29.60 -6.06
N ALA A 328 9.56 28.58 -6.46
CA ALA A 328 8.30 28.70 -7.18
C ALA A 328 7.14 28.60 -6.20
N VAL A 329 6.05 29.29 -6.53
CA VAL A 329 4.73 29.06 -5.94
C VAL A 329 3.89 28.47 -7.06
N PRO A 330 3.93 27.14 -7.28
CA PRO A 330 3.12 26.52 -8.30
C PRO A 330 1.64 26.64 -7.91
N SER A 331 0.76 26.81 -8.89
CA SER A 331 -0.67 26.57 -8.68
C SER A 331 -0.90 25.11 -8.26
N PRO A 332 -2.01 24.79 -7.56
CA PRO A 332 -2.41 23.41 -7.32
C PRO A 332 -2.36 22.60 -8.62
N TRP A 333 -1.82 21.38 -8.56
CA TRP A 333 -1.68 20.54 -9.76
C TRP A 333 -3.03 20.24 -10.43
N CYS A 334 -4.11 20.18 -9.64
CA CYS A 334 -5.48 20.15 -10.13
C CYS A 334 -6.44 20.84 -9.14
N ASP A 335 -7.65 21.15 -9.61
CA ASP A 335 -8.70 21.79 -8.79
C ASP A 335 -9.36 20.82 -7.77
N GLU A 336 -9.08 19.51 -7.88
CA GLU A 336 -9.75 18.43 -7.14
C GLU A 336 -8.90 17.83 -6.00
N VAL A 337 -7.81 18.48 -5.59
CA VAL A 337 -6.90 17.99 -4.52
C VAL A 337 -7.65 17.68 -3.22
N ALA A 338 -8.71 18.44 -2.91
CA ALA A 338 -9.56 18.22 -1.73
C ALA A 338 -10.44 16.95 -1.82
N ALA A 339 -10.68 16.43 -3.03
CA ALA A 339 -11.51 15.25 -3.27
C ALA A 339 -10.70 13.93 -3.22
N TRP A 340 -9.38 14.00 -3.03
CA TRP A 340 -8.54 12.81 -2.96
C TRP A 340 -8.85 11.94 -1.74
N GLU A 341 -9.18 10.67 -1.98
CA GLU A 341 -9.49 9.68 -0.96
C GLU A 341 -8.21 9.17 -0.24
N LEU A 342 -7.67 10.00 0.65
CA LEU A 342 -6.54 9.61 1.51
C LEU A 342 -6.94 8.59 2.58
N SER A 343 -5.97 7.84 3.09
CA SER A 343 -6.20 6.99 4.25
C SER A 343 -6.61 7.82 5.48
N PRO A 344 -7.42 7.27 6.41
CA PRO A 344 -7.93 8.03 7.56
C PRO A 344 -6.85 8.67 8.43
N GLU A 345 -5.67 8.04 8.51
CA GLU A 345 -4.52 8.55 9.26
C GLU A 345 -3.96 9.83 8.62
N LEU A 346 -3.97 9.90 7.28
CA LEU A 346 -3.45 11.05 6.52
C LEU A 346 -4.40 12.24 6.49
N LEU A 347 -5.72 12.00 6.64
CA LEU A 347 -6.71 13.07 6.79
C LEU A 347 -6.48 13.92 8.05
N LYS A 348 -5.82 13.35 9.08
CA LYS A 348 -5.56 14.00 10.36
C LYS A 348 -4.10 14.39 10.56
N ALA A 349 -3.23 14.09 9.59
CA ALA A 349 -1.83 14.44 9.67
C ALA A 349 -1.68 15.96 9.80
N ARG A 350 -0.71 16.39 10.61
CA ARG A 350 -0.32 17.79 10.71
C ARG A 350 1.00 17.99 10.02
N LEU A 351 1.31 19.22 9.64
CA LEU A 351 2.52 19.53 8.88
C LEU A 351 3.79 19.09 9.63
N GLU A 352 3.82 19.24 10.95
CA GLU A 352 4.92 18.83 11.82
C GLU A 352 5.11 17.31 11.95
N ASP A 353 4.08 16.53 11.64
CA ASP A 353 4.16 15.06 11.60
C ASP A 353 4.78 14.55 10.28
N LEU A 354 5.03 15.45 9.31
CA LEU A 354 5.53 15.13 7.98
C LEU A 354 7.04 15.38 7.84
N THR A 355 7.71 14.48 7.14
CA THR A 355 9.07 14.64 6.63
C THR A 355 9.08 14.36 5.14
N VAL A 356 9.62 15.29 4.35
CA VAL A 356 9.79 15.15 2.90
C VAL A 356 11.25 14.88 2.58
N TRP A 357 11.51 13.79 1.88
CA TRP A 357 12.81 13.41 1.38
C TRP A 357 12.87 13.68 -0.12
N VAL A 358 13.90 14.40 -0.57
CA VAL A 358 14.05 14.84 -1.96
C VAL A 358 15.38 14.33 -2.51
N ASP A 359 15.31 13.57 -3.59
CA ASP A 359 16.43 13.38 -4.50
C ASP A 359 16.19 14.26 -5.72
N PRO A 360 16.97 15.33 -5.91
CA PRO A 360 16.76 16.28 -7.00
C PRO A 360 17.08 15.67 -8.38
N LEU A 361 17.89 14.62 -8.45
CA LEU A 361 18.33 14.02 -9.70
C LEU A 361 18.88 12.59 -9.49
N ASP A 362 18.03 11.65 -9.14
CA ASP A 362 18.40 10.24 -9.02
C ASP A 362 18.92 9.73 -10.38
N GLY A 363 20.12 9.13 -10.37
CA GLY A 363 20.82 8.70 -11.58
C GLY A 363 21.80 9.72 -12.18
N THR A 364 22.38 10.63 -11.37
CA THR A 364 23.36 11.64 -11.82
C THR A 364 24.53 11.05 -12.61
N ARG A 365 24.96 9.82 -12.28
CA ARG A 365 26.01 9.14 -13.05
C ARG A 365 25.56 8.81 -14.46
N GLU A 366 24.37 8.22 -14.62
CA GLU A 366 23.79 7.99 -15.94
C GLU A 366 23.53 9.31 -16.70
N PHE A 367 23.17 10.38 -16.00
CA PHE A 367 23.03 11.72 -16.58
C PHE A 367 24.35 12.21 -17.21
N VAL A 368 25.47 12.08 -16.49
CA VAL A 368 26.81 12.45 -16.99
C VAL A 368 27.29 11.50 -18.09
N GLU A 369 26.93 10.22 -18.04
CA GLU A 369 27.23 9.22 -19.07
C GLU A 369 26.37 9.36 -20.35
N GLY A 370 25.44 10.33 -20.38
CA GLY A 370 24.61 10.62 -21.54
C GLY A 370 23.40 9.68 -21.71
N ILE A 371 22.87 9.16 -20.59
CA ILE A 371 21.71 8.26 -20.52
C ILE A 371 20.61 8.93 -19.69
N PRO A 372 20.03 10.04 -20.19
CA PRO A 372 19.10 10.86 -19.44
C PRO A 372 17.75 10.15 -19.17
N GLU A 373 17.46 9.02 -19.82
CA GLU A 373 16.25 8.23 -19.60
C GLU A 373 16.27 7.44 -18.29
N ALA A 374 17.44 7.23 -17.70
CA ALA A 374 17.57 6.57 -16.40
C ALA A 374 17.35 7.53 -15.22
N VAL A 375 17.22 8.83 -15.51
CA VAL A 375 17.19 9.89 -14.50
C VAL A 375 15.77 10.16 -14.01
N THR A 376 15.63 10.36 -12.71
CA THR A 376 14.36 10.71 -12.08
C THR A 376 14.50 11.81 -11.02
N VAL A 377 13.44 12.58 -10.80
CA VAL A 377 13.30 13.45 -9.62
C VAL A 377 12.41 12.72 -8.61
N LEU A 378 12.89 12.54 -7.37
CA LEU A 378 12.19 11.80 -6.33
C LEU A 378 11.74 12.74 -5.21
N ILE A 379 10.46 12.69 -4.86
CA ILE A 379 9.92 13.41 -3.70
C ILE A 379 9.06 12.44 -2.90
N GLY A 380 9.60 11.98 -1.76
CA GLY A 380 8.93 11.08 -0.84
C GLY A 380 8.38 11.84 0.37
N ILE A 381 7.13 11.54 0.76
CA ILE A 381 6.46 12.14 1.91
C ILE A 381 6.24 11.04 2.95
N ALA A 382 6.88 11.20 4.11
CA ALA A 382 6.72 10.33 5.26
C ALA A 382 5.86 11.01 6.33
N HIS A 383 4.98 10.24 6.97
CA HIS A 383 4.21 10.64 8.14
C HIS A 383 4.67 9.79 9.32
N ARG A 384 5.26 10.43 10.33
CA ARG A 384 5.83 9.77 11.53
C ARG A 384 6.76 8.61 11.19
N GLY A 385 7.68 8.85 10.26
CA GLY A 385 8.68 7.87 9.83
C GLY A 385 8.21 6.83 8.82
N SER A 386 6.90 6.68 8.60
CA SER A 386 6.39 5.78 7.55
C SER A 386 6.23 6.55 6.23
N PRO A 387 6.69 6.04 5.08
CA PRO A 387 6.40 6.62 3.77
C PRO A 387 4.92 6.43 3.44
N VAL A 388 4.25 7.50 3.00
CA VAL A 388 2.79 7.53 2.82
C VAL A 388 2.31 8.15 1.51
N ALA A 389 3.13 8.98 0.88
CA ALA A 389 2.90 9.51 -0.45
C ALA A 389 4.23 9.75 -1.16
N GLY A 390 4.23 9.73 -2.50
CA GLY A 390 5.47 9.86 -3.26
C GLY A 390 5.22 10.33 -4.69
N VAL A 391 6.27 10.92 -5.27
CA VAL A 391 6.34 11.34 -6.67
C VAL A 391 7.66 10.87 -7.26
N ILE A 392 7.61 10.24 -8.43
CA ILE A 392 8.76 9.95 -9.27
C ILE A 392 8.50 10.60 -10.64
N HIS A 393 9.30 11.59 -11.01
CA HIS A 393 9.21 12.24 -12.31
C HIS A 393 10.37 11.83 -13.22
N ARG A 394 10.08 11.26 -14.39
CA ARG A 394 11.04 10.95 -15.47
C ARG A 394 11.09 12.11 -16.46
N PRO A 395 12.15 12.93 -16.53
CA PRO A 395 12.13 14.12 -17.35
C PRO A 395 12.10 13.85 -18.86
N TRP A 396 12.64 12.72 -19.34
CA TRP A 396 12.66 12.35 -20.77
C TRP A 396 11.58 11.36 -21.21
N GLY A 397 10.70 10.93 -20.29
CA GLY A 397 9.64 9.96 -20.56
C GLY A 397 10.15 8.64 -21.17
N LEU A 398 9.23 7.76 -21.58
CA LEU A 398 9.57 6.57 -22.36
C LEU A 398 9.41 6.84 -23.86
N PRO A 399 10.15 6.15 -24.75
CA PRO A 399 9.96 6.25 -26.19
C PRO A 399 8.50 5.99 -26.60
N SER A 400 7.94 6.88 -27.42
CA SER A 400 6.62 6.69 -28.03
C SER A 400 6.68 5.49 -28.97
N THR A 401 5.83 4.48 -28.78
CA THR A 401 5.79 3.25 -29.58
C THR A 401 5.18 3.45 -30.98
N ASN A 402 5.14 4.68 -31.48
CA ASN A 402 4.51 5.05 -32.75
C ASN A 402 5.45 5.77 -33.72
N VAL A 403 6.75 5.42 -33.75
CA VAL A 403 7.66 5.96 -34.76
C VAL A 403 8.51 4.86 -35.38
N ASP A 404 8.40 4.84 -36.70
CA ASP A 404 9.12 4.09 -37.72
C ASP A 404 10.62 3.86 -37.41
N HIS A 405 11.17 2.72 -37.84
CA HIS A 405 12.53 2.23 -37.57
C HIS A 405 13.64 3.04 -38.29
N SER A 406 13.58 4.37 -38.27
CA SER A 406 14.59 5.25 -38.86
C SER A 406 15.16 6.22 -37.82
N ARG A 407 16.24 5.78 -37.13
CA ARG A 407 17.36 6.56 -36.55
C ARG A 407 17.13 7.96 -35.93
N HIS A 408 15.94 8.34 -35.51
CA HIS A 408 15.67 9.51 -34.66
C HIS A 408 14.60 9.11 -33.65
N MET A 409 15.02 8.66 -32.46
CA MET A 409 14.13 8.49 -31.33
C MET A 409 13.67 9.89 -30.89
N THR A 410 12.42 10.25 -31.18
CA THR A 410 11.80 11.44 -30.60
C THR A 410 11.41 11.10 -29.16
N HIS A 411 12.18 11.60 -28.20
CA HIS A 411 11.84 11.47 -26.77
C HIS A 411 10.47 12.11 -26.51
N GLY A 412 9.65 11.46 -25.68
CA GLY A 412 8.32 11.94 -25.30
C GLY A 412 8.37 13.15 -24.35
N GLN A 413 7.20 13.73 -24.06
CA GLN A 413 7.07 14.61 -22.90
C GLN A 413 7.37 13.83 -21.61
N GLY A 414 7.90 14.50 -20.59
CA GLY A 414 8.23 13.88 -19.28
C GLY A 414 7.03 13.16 -18.66
N GLN A 415 7.29 12.14 -17.84
CA GLN A 415 6.28 11.30 -17.20
C GLN A 415 6.33 11.49 -15.69
N THR A 416 5.20 11.86 -15.08
CA THR A 416 5.08 11.99 -13.62
C THR A 416 4.25 10.84 -13.06
N VAL A 417 4.87 10.02 -12.22
CA VAL A 417 4.20 8.95 -11.46
C VAL A 417 4.05 9.41 -10.02
N TRP A 418 2.84 9.32 -9.47
CA TRP A 418 2.56 9.78 -8.12
C TRP A 418 1.52 8.92 -7.43
N GLY A 419 1.45 9.00 -6.11
CA GLY A 419 0.47 8.23 -5.35
C GLY A 419 0.53 8.50 -3.86
N ALA A 420 -0.49 8.00 -3.17
CA ALA A 420 -0.57 8.02 -1.72
C ALA A 420 -1.40 6.84 -1.20
N LEU A 421 -1.21 6.50 0.07
CA LEU A 421 -2.04 5.51 0.74
C LEU A 421 -3.50 5.98 0.74
N GLY A 422 -4.39 5.11 0.24
CA GLY A 422 -5.81 5.41 0.01
C GLY A 422 -6.11 5.75 -1.45
N ILE A 423 -5.22 6.47 -2.13
CA ILE A 423 -5.39 6.94 -3.52
C ILE A 423 -4.93 5.88 -4.54
N GLY A 424 -3.88 5.12 -4.22
CA GLY A 424 -3.17 4.26 -5.18
C GLY A 424 -2.10 5.02 -5.98
N VAL A 425 -1.62 4.43 -7.07
CA VAL A 425 -0.57 5.00 -7.94
C VAL A 425 -1.14 5.39 -9.31
N TRP A 426 -0.69 6.55 -9.80
CA TRP A 426 -1.16 7.23 -10.99
C TRP A 426 0.03 7.62 -11.88
N GLY A 427 -0.20 7.76 -13.19
CA GLY A 427 0.83 8.20 -14.16
C GLY A 427 1.67 7.08 -14.80
N LEU A 428 1.38 5.81 -14.51
CA LEU A 428 2.03 4.65 -15.15
C LEU A 428 1.56 4.44 -16.60
N ARG A 429 2.42 3.88 -17.46
CA ARG A 429 2.09 3.54 -18.85
C ARG A 429 1.25 2.26 -18.89
N GLY A 430 0.18 2.22 -19.71
CA GLY A 430 -0.68 1.04 -19.89
C GLY A 430 -2.03 1.07 -19.15
N GLY A 431 -2.23 2.02 -18.23
CA GLY A 431 -3.57 2.35 -17.72
C GLY A 431 -4.38 3.10 -18.80
N ARG A 432 -5.53 2.57 -19.20
CA ARG A 432 -6.44 3.33 -20.09
C ARG A 432 -6.96 4.55 -19.32
N GLY A 433 -6.40 5.72 -19.61
CA GLY A 433 -6.92 7.04 -19.22
C GLY A 433 -6.28 7.66 -17.97
N LYS A 434 -6.36 9.01 -17.89
CA LYS A 434 -6.28 9.76 -16.63
C LYS A 434 -7.33 9.14 -15.69
N GLY A 435 -6.97 8.29 -14.74
CA GLY A 435 -8.05 7.64 -13.96
C GLY A 435 -7.78 6.36 -13.18
N THR A 436 -6.73 5.59 -13.47
CA THR A 436 -6.71 4.20 -12.97
C THR A 436 -5.57 3.93 -12.00
N ALA A 437 -5.91 3.85 -10.72
CA ALA A 437 -5.09 3.22 -9.69
C ALA A 437 -4.79 1.77 -10.09
N MET A 438 -3.55 1.50 -10.48
CA MET A 438 -3.08 0.14 -10.79
C MET A 438 -3.01 -0.70 -9.51
N CYS A 439 -3.24 -2.00 -9.65
CA CYS A 439 -2.84 -3.01 -8.68
C CYS A 439 -1.67 -3.74 -9.32
N LEU A 440 -0.61 -4.05 -8.57
CA LEU A 440 0.43 -4.93 -9.08
C LEU A 440 -0.24 -6.24 -9.55
N PRO A 441 0.11 -6.75 -10.75
CA PRO A 441 -0.48 -7.97 -11.27
C PRO A 441 -0.19 -9.15 -10.34
N SER A 442 -1.17 -10.03 -10.14
CA SER A 442 -0.93 -11.30 -9.44
C SER A 442 0.10 -12.09 -10.24
N ALA A 443 1.27 -12.38 -9.66
CA ALA A 443 2.29 -13.19 -10.32
C ALA A 443 1.65 -14.53 -10.74
N THR A 444 1.58 -14.73 -12.04
CA THR A 444 1.11 -15.98 -12.67
C THR A 444 2.25 -16.65 -13.44
N CYS A 445 3.47 -16.12 -13.32
CA CYS A 445 4.63 -16.54 -14.09
C CYS A 445 5.69 -17.18 -13.18
N ASN A 446 6.12 -18.41 -13.51
CA ASN A 446 7.20 -19.14 -12.83
C ASN A 446 8.61 -18.61 -13.21
N VAL A 447 8.74 -17.34 -13.60
CA VAL A 447 9.97 -16.77 -14.18
C VAL A 447 10.27 -15.46 -13.47
N LEU A 448 11.21 -15.50 -12.51
CA LEU A 448 11.60 -14.35 -11.70
C LEU A 448 12.53 -13.41 -12.50
N ARG A 449 12.09 -12.17 -12.74
CA ARG A 449 12.83 -11.08 -13.38
C ARG A 449 13.33 -10.09 -12.33
N VAL A 450 14.64 -9.86 -12.28
CA VAL A 450 15.25 -9.01 -11.25
C VAL A 450 15.94 -7.80 -11.87
N ALA A 451 15.59 -6.60 -11.39
CA ALA A 451 16.37 -5.39 -11.65
C ALA A 451 17.57 -5.32 -10.68
N THR A 452 18.75 -4.99 -11.21
CA THR A 452 19.99 -4.78 -10.45
C THR A 452 20.63 -3.44 -10.78
N SER A 453 21.61 -3.00 -9.98
CA SER A 453 22.32 -1.75 -10.25
C SER A 453 23.26 -1.87 -11.45
N ARG A 454 23.18 -0.93 -12.39
CA ARG A 454 24.14 -0.77 -13.48
C ARG A 454 25.49 -0.22 -12.99
N SER A 455 25.44 0.82 -12.18
CA SER A 455 26.60 1.67 -11.86
C SER A 455 27.27 1.31 -10.52
N HIS A 456 26.57 0.60 -9.63
CA HIS A 456 27.05 0.22 -8.30
C HIS A 456 27.03 -1.30 -8.11
N LYS A 457 27.76 -2.04 -8.96
CA LYS A 457 27.92 -3.49 -8.81
C LYS A 457 29.01 -3.80 -7.78
N THR A 458 28.68 -4.59 -6.77
CA THR A 458 29.63 -5.08 -5.77
C THR A 458 29.62 -6.60 -5.70
N ALA A 459 30.66 -7.18 -5.09
CA ALA A 459 30.71 -8.62 -4.87
C ALA A 459 29.54 -9.12 -4.00
N ALA A 460 29.01 -8.27 -3.11
CA ALA A 460 27.83 -8.59 -2.31
C ALA A 460 26.57 -8.64 -3.18
N SER A 461 26.34 -7.65 -4.06
CA SER A 461 25.21 -7.67 -4.98
C SER A 461 25.25 -8.85 -5.93
N SER A 462 26.42 -9.21 -6.47
CA SER A 462 26.57 -10.38 -7.35
C SER A 462 26.24 -11.70 -6.64
N ARG A 463 26.69 -11.88 -5.40
CA ARG A 463 26.35 -13.07 -4.60
C ARG A 463 24.86 -13.13 -4.25
N ALA A 464 24.21 -11.99 -4.03
CA ALA A 464 22.78 -11.96 -3.74
C ALA A 464 21.97 -12.41 -4.97
N VAL A 465 22.30 -11.90 -6.16
CA VAL A 465 21.68 -12.32 -7.43
C VAL A 465 21.92 -13.81 -7.69
N GLU A 466 23.14 -14.31 -7.46
CA GLU A 466 23.48 -15.73 -7.61
C GLU A 466 22.65 -16.64 -6.69
N LYS A 467 22.33 -16.18 -5.47
CA LYS A 467 21.46 -16.93 -4.54
C LYS A 467 19.99 -16.93 -4.98
N VAL A 468 19.51 -15.81 -5.52
CA VAL A 468 18.13 -15.66 -5.99
C VAL A 468 17.89 -16.47 -7.27
N GLN A 469 18.92 -16.68 -8.09
CA GLN A 469 18.84 -17.41 -9.36
C GLN A 469 17.70 -16.92 -10.25
N PRO A 470 17.61 -15.60 -10.55
CA PRO A 470 16.56 -15.10 -11.40
C PRO A 470 16.69 -15.68 -12.81
N ALA A 471 15.55 -15.87 -13.46
CA ALA A 471 15.54 -16.29 -14.86
C ALA A 471 16.12 -15.20 -15.77
N GLU A 472 15.88 -13.93 -15.43
CA GLU A 472 16.40 -12.77 -16.15
C GLU A 472 16.90 -11.68 -15.18
N GLU A 473 18.10 -11.14 -15.44
CA GLU A 473 18.68 -10.01 -14.70
C GLU A 473 18.75 -8.77 -15.61
N PHE A 474 18.20 -7.65 -15.14
CA PHE A 474 18.17 -6.38 -15.86
C PHE A 474 18.96 -5.30 -15.12
N PRO A 475 20.17 -4.91 -15.59
CA PRO A 475 20.94 -3.83 -14.98
C PRO A 475 20.35 -2.47 -15.37
N HIS A 476 19.91 -1.69 -14.38
CA HIS A 476 19.34 -0.36 -14.55
C HIS A 476 20.02 0.69 -13.66
N GLY A 477 20.14 1.91 -14.18
CA GLY A 477 20.53 3.11 -13.43
C GLY A 477 19.32 3.77 -12.75
N GLY A 478 19.58 4.56 -11.70
CA GLY A 478 18.57 5.27 -10.90
C GLY A 478 17.73 4.37 -9.98
N ALA A 479 17.68 4.65 -8.68
CA ALA A 479 16.84 3.94 -7.72
C ALA A 479 15.34 4.06 -8.06
N GLY A 480 14.87 5.27 -8.32
CA GLY A 480 13.49 5.55 -8.71
C GLY A 480 13.10 4.88 -10.01
N ASN A 481 14.00 4.85 -11.00
CA ASN A 481 13.75 4.14 -12.25
C ASN A 481 13.57 2.62 -12.02
N LYS A 482 14.38 1.99 -11.14
CA LYS A 482 14.22 0.57 -10.79
C LYS A 482 12.89 0.28 -10.09
N VAL A 483 12.43 1.17 -9.19
CA VAL A 483 11.09 1.06 -8.59
C VAL A 483 9.99 1.17 -9.65
N LEU A 484 10.14 2.10 -10.60
CA LEU A 484 9.16 2.22 -11.68
C LEU A 484 9.10 0.95 -12.55
N LYS A 485 10.22 0.26 -12.78
CA LYS A 485 10.19 -1.04 -13.49
C LYS A 485 9.37 -2.10 -12.77
N VAL A 486 9.38 -2.11 -11.44
CA VAL A 486 8.50 -2.98 -10.63
C VAL A 486 7.04 -2.55 -10.79
N LEU A 487 6.74 -1.25 -10.63
CA LEU A 487 5.39 -0.71 -10.75
C LEU A 487 4.79 -0.86 -12.17
N GLU A 488 5.63 -0.91 -13.19
CA GLU A 488 5.27 -1.08 -14.61
C GLU A 488 5.22 -2.56 -15.04
N ASP A 489 5.42 -3.51 -14.12
CA ASP A 489 5.47 -4.96 -14.39
C ASP A 489 6.53 -5.35 -15.44
N GLU A 490 7.63 -4.58 -15.53
CA GLU A 490 8.79 -4.91 -16.36
C GLU A 490 9.72 -5.90 -15.64
N VAL A 491 9.82 -5.78 -14.32
CA VAL A 491 10.55 -6.69 -13.42
C VAL A 491 9.69 -7.01 -12.20
N ASP A 492 9.95 -8.15 -11.55
CA ASP A 492 9.19 -8.59 -10.37
C ASP A 492 9.82 -8.07 -9.07
N VAL A 493 11.16 -7.99 -9.05
CA VAL A 493 11.96 -7.61 -7.87
C VAL A 493 13.06 -6.63 -8.27
N TRP A 494 13.28 -5.58 -7.48
CA TRP A 494 14.55 -4.85 -7.49
C TRP A 494 15.40 -5.30 -6.30
N LEU A 495 16.58 -5.86 -6.59
CA LEU A 495 17.53 -6.35 -5.60
C LEU A 495 18.81 -5.49 -5.59
N PHE A 496 19.17 -4.97 -4.42
CA PHE A 496 20.38 -4.18 -4.22
C PHE A 496 21.08 -4.52 -2.90
N ALA A 497 21.81 -5.63 -2.87
CA ALA A 497 22.59 -6.04 -1.71
C ALA A 497 23.95 -5.30 -1.59
N SER A 498 23.92 -3.97 -1.51
CA SER A 498 25.15 -3.15 -1.42
C SER A 498 24.90 -1.81 -0.76
N GLY A 499 25.88 -1.33 0.03
CA GLY A 499 25.86 0.01 0.59
C GLY A 499 25.86 1.06 -0.52
N GLY A 500 25.04 2.10 -0.37
CA GLY A 500 25.03 3.22 -1.32
C GLY A 500 23.77 4.07 -1.22
N THR A 501 22.59 3.45 -1.18
CA THR A 501 21.31 4.17 -1.17
C THR A 501 21.01 4.82 0.18
N LYS A 502 20.28 5.92 0.10
CA LYS A 502 19.91 6.82 1.18
C LYS A 502 18.39 7.02 1.19
N ARG A 503 17.87 7.65 2.23
CA ARG A 503 16.42 7.80 2.45
C ARG A 503 15.70 8.51 1.31
N TRP A 504 16.39 9.42 0.62
CA TRP A 504 15.85 10.12 -0.54
C TRP A 504 15.73 9.24 -1.79
N ASP A 505 16.60 8.22 -1.96
CA ASP A 505 16.48 7.22 -3.03
C ASP A 505 15.23 6.33 -2.89
N SER A 506 14.85 6.02 -1.64
CA SER A 506 13.86 4.96 -1.35
C SER A 506 12.49 5.49 -0.93
N CYS A 507 12.39 6.66 -0.29
CA CYS A 507 11.15 7.14 0.33
C CYS A 507 10.00 7.28 -0.67
N ALA A 508 10.26 7.89 -1.84
CA ALA A 508 9.25 8.10 -2.87
C ALA A 508 8.78 6.76 -3.45
N GLY A 509 9.73 5.89 -3.80
CA GLY A 509 9.45 4.58 -4.36
C GLY A 509 8.68 3.67 -3.42
N GLU A 510 9.09 3.58 -2.15
CA GLU A 510 8.40 2.79 -1.15
C GLU A 510 6.95 3.29 -0.93
N ALA A 511 6.73 4.60 -0.88
CA ALA A 511 5.39 5.16 -0.75
C ALA A 511 4.47 4.73 -1.91
N LEU A 512 4.99 4.73 -3.14
CA LEU A 512 4.24 4.28 -4.31
C LEU A 512 3.96 2.77 -4.27
N LEU A 513 4.97 1.95 -4.00
CA LEU A 513 4.81 0.48 -3.87
C LEU A 513 3.74 0.13 -2.82
N ARG A 514 3.83 0.73 -1.64
CA ARG A 514 2.86 0.51 -0.55
C ARG A 514 1.44 0.94 -0.90
N SER A 515 1.30 1.92 -1.79
CA SER A 515 -0.01 2.40 -2.27
C SER A 515 -0.70 1.38 -3.20
N VAL A 516 0.05 0.44 -3.77
CA VAL A 516 -0.48 -0.64 -4.63
C VAL A 516 -0.28 -2.04 -4.05
N GLY A 517 0.22 -2.15 -2.81
CA GLY A 517 0.35 -3.40 -2.07
C GLY A 517 1.77 -3.97 -2.03
N GLY A 518 2.71 -3.45 -2.81
CA GLY A 518 4.12 -3.85 -2.78
C GLY A 518 4.88 -3.32 -1.56
N PHE A 519 6.15 -3.73 -1.44
CA PHE A 519 7.00 -3.37 -0.31
C PHE A 519 8.44 -3.04 -0.74
N LEU A 520 9.14 -2.33 0.14
CA LEU A 520 10.57 -2.08 0.08
C LEU A 520 11.11 -2.29 1.49
N VAL A 521 12.10 -3.16 1.63
CA VAL A 521 12.67 -3.54 2.93
C VAL A 521 14.20 -3.57 2.85
N SER A 522 14.84 -3.50 4.01
CA SER A 522 16.27 -3.75 4.07
C SER A 522 16.56 -5.22 3.73
N TYR A 523 17.56 -5.45 2.89
CA TYR A 523 18.00 -6.80 2.55
C TYR A 523 18.67 -7.50 3.74
N ASP A 524 19.27 -6.74 4.67
CA ASP A 524 20.01 -7.30 5.81
C ASP A 524 19.09 -7.92 6.87
N ASP A 525 17.96 -7.28 7.20
CA ASP A 525 17.06 -7.68 8.30
C ASP A 525 15.59 -7.84 7.90
N GLY A 526 15.23 -7.58 6.65
CA GLY A 526 13.85 -7.66 6.15
C GLY A 526 12.92 -6.60 6.75
N CYS A 527 13.43 -5.62 7.50
CA CYS A 527 12.62 -4.61 8.16
C CYS A 527 12.36 -3.41 7.24
N PRO A 528 11.19 -2.74 7.37
CA PRO A 528 10.93 -1.48 6.70
C PRO A 528 11.91 -0.38 7.16
N TYR A 529 12.12 0.60 6.30
CA TYR A 529 12.93 1.77 6.65
C TYR A 529 12.14 2.81 7.45
N ASP A 530 12.86 3.49 8.36
CA ASP A 530 12.38 4.67 9.06
C ASP A 530 12.82 5.94 8.34
N TYR A 531 11.86 6.80 8.03
CA TYR A 531 12.03 8.06 7.31
C TYR A 531 11.77 9.27 8.22
N SER A 532 11.90 9.10 9.53
CA SER A 532 11.79 10.19 10.50
C SER A 532 12.90 11.21 10.27
N ARG A 533 12.62 12.47 10.60
CA ARG A 533 13.55 13.60 10.42
C ARG A 533 14.95 13.35 10.98
N ASP A 534 15.04 12.71 12.14
CA ASP A 534 16.30 12.54 12.87
C ASP A 534 17.03 11.23 12.51
N THR A 535 16.45 10.43 11.60
CA THR A 535 17.03 9.17 11.17
C THR A 535 18.24 9.43 10.25
N PRO A 536 19.34 8.66 10.39
CA PRO A 536 20.47 8.77 9.47
C PRO A 536 20.02 8.63 8.02
N SER A 537 20.62 9.43 7.14
CA SER A 537 20.27 9.43 5.72
C SER A 537 20.65 8.12 5.01
N GLN A 538 21.62 7.36 5.51
CA GLN A 538 21.98 6.08 4.92
C GLN A 538 20.88 5.04 5.15
N ASN A 539 20.58 4.23 4.13
CA ASN A 539 19.66 3.11 4.25
C ASN A 539 20.26 1.94 5.05
N SER A 540 20.40 2.11 6.36
CA SER A 540 20.90 1.10 7.30
C SER A 540 20.07 1.12 8.59
N ASN A 541 19.73 -0.05 9.14
CA ASN A 541 18.99 -0.19 10.40
C ASN A 541 19.92 -0.32 11.63
N GLY A 542 21.08 0.34 11.63
CA GLY A 542 21.99 0.37 12.79
C GLY A 542 22.88 -0.87 12.98
N GLY A 543 22.91 -1.80 12.02
CA GLY A 543 23.83 -2.96 11.98
C GLY A 543 25.10 -2.71 11.15
N ARG A 544 26.18 -3.46 11.41
CA ARG A 544 27.57 -3.28 10.92
C ARG A 544 27.81 -3.45 9.40
N MET A 545 26.83 -3.35 8.52
CA MET A 545 27.04 -3.30 7.08
C MET A 545 26.39 -2.06 6.46
N LYS A 546 27.12 -1.43 5.53
CA LYS A 546 26.62 -0.32 4.72
C LYS A 546 25.45 -0.87 3.87
N GLY A 547 24.36 -0.09 3.84
CA GLY A 547 22.97 -0.42 3.48
C GLY A 547 22.69 -1.42 2.36
N SER A 548 21.49 -1.98 2.28
CA SER A 548 21.13 -2.95 1.24
C SER A 548 19.61 -3.03 1.12
N GLU A 549 19.06 -3.09 -0.09
CA GLU A 549 17.62 -2.99 -0.36
C GLU A 549 17.09 -4.19 -1.13
N ALA A 550 15.88 -4.61 -0.80
CA ALA A 550 15.08 -5.53 -1.59
C ALA A 550 13.67 -4.95 -1.76
N VAL A 551 13.20 -4.93 -3.00
CA VAL A 551 11.86 -4.51 -3.42
C VAL A 551 11.24 -5.67 -4.16
N GLY A 552 10.01 -6.06 -3.82
CA GLY A 552 9.30 -7.14 -4.49
C GLY A 552 7.79 -6.87 -4.61
N ASP A 553 7.17 -7.57 -5.56
CA ASP A 553 5.71 -7.74 -5.60
C ASP A 553 5.24 -8.73 -4.51
N VAL A 554 3.95 -8.70 -4.16
CA VAL A 554 3.28 -9.43 -3.07
C VAL A 554 3.37 -10.96 -3.22
N ALA A 555 3.98 -11.47 -4.29
CA ALA A 555 3.82 -12.85 -4.72
C ALA A 555 5.00 -13.80 -4.46
N GLU A 556 6.16 -13.36 -3.96
CA GLU A 556 7.25 -14.28 -3.55
C GLU A 556 7.94 -13.89 -2.24
#